data_AF-A0ABD2MTP6-F1
#
_entry.id   AF-A0ABD2MTP6-F1
#
_cell.length_a   1.000
_cell.length_b   1.000
_cell.length_c   1.000
_cell.angle_alpha   90.00
_cell.angle_beta   90.00
_cell.angle_gamma   90.00
#
_symmetry.space_group_name_H-M   'P 1'
#
loop_
_entity.id
_entity.type
_entity.pdbx_description
1 polymer ?
#
loop_
_entity_poly.entity_id
_entity_poly.type
_entity_poly.pdbx_seq_one_letter_code
_entity_poly.pdbx_strand_id
1 'polypeptide(L)'
;MLEDSMNLSVALELLACEFVANRTPTLEEPFCRSRFDSWSCWPDTPAGHTANHSCPEFVVGFDPTRFAFHKCEEDGTWFVHPESNHTWANYTQCVNSEDYTFRINVILIYTIGYSVSLLALLASLFILHISSP
;
A
#
# COMPACT_ATOMS: atom_id res chain seq x y z
N MET A 1 -8.90 -8.18 13.73
CA MET A 1 -7.52 -8.57 14.12
C MET A 1 -6.48 -7.93 13.20
N LEU A 2 -6.42 -8.24 11.89
CA LEU A 2 -5.48 -7.56 10.96
C LEU A 2 -5.85 -6.08 10.71
N GLU A 3 -7.14 -5.78 10.59
CA GLU A 3 -7.62 -4.39 10.46
C GLU A 3 -7.33 -3.55 11.72
N ASP A 4 -7.45 -4.14 12.91
CA ASP A 4 -7.13 -3.45 14.17
C ASP A 4 -5.62 -3.16 14.30
N SER A 5 -4.75 -4.07 13.86
CA SER A 5 -3.30 -3.84 13.84
C SER A 5 -2.87 -2.80 12.80
N MET A 6 -3.56 -2.75 11.66
CA MET A 6 -3.34 -1.72 10.64
C MET A 6 -3.75 -0.34 11.16
N ASN A 7 -4.90 -0.23 11.82
CA ASN A 7 -5.35 1.03 12.43
C ASN A 7 -4.39 1.54 13.51
N LEU A 8 -3.82 0.64 14.31
CA LEU A 8 -2.86 1.02 15.35
C LEU A 8 -1.52 1.52 14.78
N SER A 9 -1.01 0.87 13.73
CA SER A 9 0.23 1.28 13.08
C SER A 9 0.09 2.62 12.34
N VAL A 10 -1.04 2.82 11.65
CA VAL A 10 -1.39 4.11 11.02
C VAL A 10 -1.53 5.21 12.07
N ALA A 11 -2.17 4.93 13.21
CA ALA A 11 -2.30 5.90 14.30
C ALA A 11 -0.93 6.26 14.92
N LEU A 12 -0.03 5.29 15.04
CA LEU A 12 1.33 5.53 15.53
C LEU A 12 2.13 6.43 14.58
N GLU A 13 2.05 6.17 13.26
CA GLU A 13 2.65 7.01 12.22
C GLU A 13 2.08 8.44 12.23
N LEU A 14 0.77 8.58 12.39
CA LEU A 14 0.11 9.89 12.49
C LEU A 14 0.62 10.68 13.71
N LEU A 15 0.66 10.06 14.89
CA LEU A 15 1.17 10.68 16.11
C LEU A 15 2.64 11.09 15.99
N ALA A 16 3.46 10.24 15.36
CA ALA A 16 4.86 10.57 15.09
C ALA A 16 4.97 11.78 14.16
N CYS A 17 4.07 11.91 13.18
CA CYS A 17 4.07 13.02 12.26
C CYS A 17 3.68 14.35 12.91
N GLU A 18 2.66 14.34 13.76
CA GLU A 18 2.26 15.53 14.54
C GLU A 18 3.40 16.04 15.42
N PHE A 19 4.19 15.12 15.97
CA PHE A 19 5.35 15.46 16.78
C PHE A 19 6.48 16.10 15.96
N VAL A 20 6.76 15.59 14.76
CA VAL A 20 7.75 16.17 13.85
C VAL A 20 7.29 17.56 13.40
N ALA A 21 6.03 17.71 13.00
CA ALA A 21 5.46 18.98 12.57
C ALA A 21 5.52 20.08 13.65
N ASN A 22 5.38 19.72 14.92
CA ASN A 22 5.50 20.67 16.03
C ASN A 22 6.96 21.07 16.37
N ARG A 23 7.95 20.29 15.92
CA ARG A 23 9.38 20.52 16.24
C ARG A 23 10.13 21.26 15.15
N THR A 24 9.62 21.28 13.92
CA THR A 24 10.38 21.88 12.83
C THR A 24 10.29 23.41 12.89
N PRO A 25 11.45 24.11 12.97
CA PRO A 25 11.45 25.56 12.89
C PRO A 25 10.95 26.01 11.51
N THR A 26 10.28 27.15 11.47
CA THR A 26 9.92 27.83 10.22
C THR A 26 11.19 28.15 9.43
N LEU A 27 11.44 27.42 8.34
CA LEU A 27 12.52 27.72 7.41
C LEU A 27 12.19 29.00 6.61
N GLU A 28 13.21 29.81 6.30
CA GLU A 28 13.06 31.09 5.56
C GLU A 28 13.00 30.89 4.03
N GLU A 29 13.43 29.73 3.52
CA GLU A 29 13.37 29.35 2.10
C GLU A 29 12.04 28.64 1.75
N PRO A 30 11.60 28.59 0.48
CA PRO A 30 10.42 27.81 0.11
C PRO A 30 10.65 26.32 0.37
N PHE A 31 9.72 25.69 1.07
CA PHE A 31 9.77 24.29 1.47
C PHE A 31 8.37 23.73 1.60
N CYS A 32 8.25 22.43 1.38
CA CYS A 32 7.03 21.69 1.64
C CYS A 32 6.99 21.32 3.12
N ARG A 33 5.89 21.69 3.78
CA ARG A 33 5.62 21.35 5.18
C ARG A 33 5.40 19.87 5.36
N SER A 34 5.87 19.35 6.48
CA SER A 34 5.64 17.98 6.91
C SER A 34 4.15 17.67 6.92
N ARG A 35 3.82 16.49 6.41
CA ARG A 35 2.43 16.06 6.31
C ARG A 35 2.33 14.56 6.40
N PHE A 36 1.24 14.13 6.98
CA PHE A 36 0.80 12.75 6.90
C PHE A 36 -0.09 12.58 5.67
N ASP A 37 0.19 11.58 4.83
CA ASP A 37 -0.58 11.30 3.61
C ASP A 37 -1.54 10.10 3.75
N SER A 38 -1.81 9.68 4.98
CA SER A 38 -2.55 8.46 5.38
C SER A 38 -1.71 7.20 5.47
N TRP A 39 -0.49 7.17 4.91
CA TRP A 39 0.39 6.00 4.97
C TRP A 39 1.76 6.28 5.57
N SER A 40 2.33 7.45 5.30
CA SER A 40 3.67 7.81 5.78
C SER A 40 3.72 9.26 6.22
N CYS A 41 4.56 9.52 7.23
CA CYS A 41 4.91 10.89 7.56
C CYS A 41 6.03 11.40 6.66
N TRP A 42 5.74 12.48 5.92
CA TRP A 42 6.72 13.16 5.09
C TRP A 42 7.34 14.31 5.88
N PRO A 43 8.69 14.39 5.97
CA PRO A 43 9.36 15.49 6.67
C PRO A 43 9.34 16.78 5.87
N ASP A 44 9.65 17.90 6.53
CA ASP A 44 9.88 19.18 5.86
C ASP A 44 10.96 19.02 4.77
N THR A 45 10.63 19.40 3.55
CA THR A 45 11.48 19.15 2.37
C THR A 45 11.70 20.43 1.58
N PRO A 46 12.95 20.83 1.29
CA PRO A 46 13.22 22.03 0.49
C PRO A 46 12.55 21.99 -0.89
N ALA A 47 12.17 23.15 -1.41
CA ALA A 47 11.62 23.26 -2.76
C ALA A 47 12.55 22.62 -3.81
N GLY A 48 11.95 21.96 -4.80
CA GLY A 48 12.68 21.24 -5.86
C GLY A 48 13.34 19.92 -5.43
N HIS A 49 13.22 19.51 -4.17
CA HIS A 49 13.78 18.24 -3.67
C HIS A 49 12.71 17.16 -3.50
N THR A 50 13.15 15.91 -3.46
CA THR A 50 12.28 14.74 -3.25
C THR A 50 12.58 14.11 -1.90
N ALA A 51 11.57 14.02 -1.05
CA ALA A 51 11.62 13.26 0.19
C ALA A 51 11.55 11.76 -0.10
N ASN A 52 12.20 10.95 0.72
CA ASN A 52 12.06 9.50 0.71
C ASN A 52 11.70 8.99 2.11
N HIS A 53 10.98 7.88 2.14
CA HIS A 53 10.61 7.19 3.37
C HIS A 53 10.58 5.68 3.09
N SER A 54 10.93 4.85 4.08
CA SER A 54 10.79 3.39 3.94
C SER A 54 9.32 3.03 3.71
N CYS A 55 9.07 2.02 2.89
CA CYS A 55 7.72 1.57 2.62
C CYS A 55 7.04 1.05 3.92
N PRO A 56 5.79 1.44 4.19
CA PRO A 56 5.09 1.05 5.41
C PRO A 56 4.84 -0.46 5.46
N GLU A 57 5.30 -1.11 6.53
CA GLU A 57 5.19 -2.57 6.72
C GLU A 57 3.73 -3.04 6.92
N PHE A 58 2.86 -2.17 7.42
CA PHE A 58 1.46 -2.51 7.66
C PHE A 58 0.63 -2.65 6.38
N VAL A 59 1.14 -2.17 5.24
CA VAL A 59 0.46 -2.31 3.94
C VAL A 59 0.77 -3.68 3.37
N VAL A 60 -0.26 -4.53 3.25
CA VAL A 60 -0.10 -5.90 2.74
C VAL A 60 0.49 -5.87 1.32
N GLY A 61 1.58 -6.60 1.12
CA GLY A 61 2.28 -6.73 -0.16
C GLY A 61 3.29 -5.61 -0.45
N PHE A 62 3.54 -4.71 0.50
CA PHE A 62 4.68 -3.80 0.44
C PHE A 62 5.96 -4.45 0.98
N ASP A 63 7.09 -4.06 0.41
CA ASP A 63 8.43 -4.45 0.84
C ASP A 63 9.08 -3.31 1.65
N PRO A 64 9.23 -3.44 2.98
CA PRO A 64 9.76 -2.38 3.84
C PRO A 64 11.23 -2.06 3.58
N THR A 65 11.94 -2.88 2.81
CA THR A 65 13.33 -2.60 2.39
C THR A 65 13.43 -1.60 1.23
N ARG A 66 12.29 -1.28 0.61
CA ARG A 66 12.18 -0.32 -0.48
C ARG A 66 11.73 1.05 0.03
N PHE A 67 11.72 2.03 -0.87
CA PHE A 67 11.40 3.42 -0.54
C PHE A 67 10.22 3.94 -1.35
N ALA A 68 9.39 4.74 -0.69
CA ALA A 68 8.42 5.63 -1.31
C ALA A 68 9.02 7.02 -1.47
N PHE A 69 8.47 7.82 -2.39
CA PHE A 69 8.97 9.16 -2.69
C PHE A 69 7.87 10.22 -2.72
N HIS A 70 8.12 11.39 -2.14
CA HIS A 70 7.22 12.54 -2.24
C HIS A 70 7.98 13.75 -2.75
N LYS A 71 7.52 14.33 -3.85
CA LYS A 71 8.23 15.41 -4.54
C LYS A 71 7.72 16.76 -4.04
N CYS A 72 8.64 17.60 -3.60
CA CYS A 72 8.39 19.00 -3.34
C CYS A 72 8.69 19.81 -4.62
N GLU A 73 7.70 20.55 -5.12
CA GLU A 73 7.87 21.40 -6.28
C GLU A 73 8.68 22.67 -5.95
N GLU A 74 9.11 23.38 -6.97
CA GLU A 74 9.94 24.61 -6.81
C GLU A 74 9.18 25.76 -6.12
N ASP A 75 7.85 25.73 -6.13
CA ASP A 75 6.99 26.71 -5.48
C ASP A 75 6.76 26.42 -3.98
N GLY A 76 7.36 25.35 -3.44
CA GLY A 76 7.17 24.92 -2.06
C GLY A 76 5.86 24.17 -1.81
N THR A 77 5.20 23.68 -2.87
CA THR A 77 4.02 22.83 -2.75
C THR A 77 4.35 21.36 -3.04
N TRP A 78 3.65 20.48 -2.35
CA TRP A 78 3.77 19.05 -2.61
C TRP A 78 3.16 18.70 -3.96
N PHE A 79 3.81 17.80 -4.70
CA PHE A 79 3.35 17.36 -6.02
C PHE A 79 1.89 16.90 -6.00
N VAL A 80 1.13 17.40 -6.97
CA VAL A 80 -0.27 17.08 -7.20
C VAL A 80 -0.37 16.22 -8.45
N HIS A 81 -1.00 15.05 -8.32
CA HIS A 81 -1.13 14.13 -9.44
C HIS A 81 -2.07 14.70 -10.51
N PRO A 82 -1.67 14.71 -11.80
CA PRO A 82 -2.38 15.43 -12.85
C PRO A 82 -3.79 14.90 -13.13
N GLU A 83 -4.02 13.60 -12.91
CA GLU A 83 -5.32 12.97 -13.20
C GLU A 83 -6.30 13.06 -12.02
N SER A 84 -5.80 13.01 -10.78
CA SER A 84 -6.65 13.00 -9.58
C SER A 84 -6.76 14.36 -8.91
N ASN A 85 -5.90 15.31 -9.28
CA ASN A 85 -5.82 16.65 -8.69
C ASN A 85 -5.68 16.63 -7.16
N HIS A 86 -5.02 15.59 -6.63
CA HIS A 86 -4.73 15.42 -5.22
C HIS A 86 -3.23 15.32 -4.99
N THR A 87 -2.76 15.84 -3.86
CA THR A 87 -1.37 15.68 -3.43
C THR A 87 -1.02 14.21 -3.29
N TRP A 88 0.07 13.78 -3.91
CA TRP A 88 0.36 12.36 -4.09
C TRP A 88 1.83 12.03 -3.86
N ALA A 89 2.08 10.89 -3.22
CA ALA A 89 3.40 10.27 -3.07
C ALA A 89 3.50 8.97 -3.89
N ASN A 90 4.69 8.72 -4.41
CA ASN A 90 4.99 7.57 -5.25
C ASN A 90 5.34 6.33 -4.43
N TYR A 91 4.40 5.38 -4.37
CA TYR A 91 4.54 4.08 -3.74
C TYR A 91 4.77 2.93 -4.74
N THR A 92 4.96 3.22 -6.03
CA THR A 92 5.08 2.17 -7.07
C THR A 92 6.25 1.22 -6.80
N GLN A 93 7.33 1.71 -6.20
CA GLN A 93 8.48 0.88 -5.85
C GLN A 93 8.21 -0.04 -4.66
N CYS A 94 7.26 0.28 -3.78
CA CYS A 94 6.96 -0.50 -2.59
C CYS A 94 6.36 -1.88 -2.90
N VAL A 95 5.74 -2.03 -4.06
CA VAL A 95 5.05 -3.26 -4.48
C VAL A 95 6.06 -4.38 -4.74
N ASN A 96 6.00 -5.47 -3.96
CA ASN A 96 6.80 -6.68 -4.19
C ASN A 96 6.20 -7.54 -5.31
N SER A 97 6.50 -7.19 -6.56
CA SER A 97 5.97 -7.88 -7.76
C SER A 97 6.19 -9.40 -7.79
N GLU A 98 7.25 -9.89 -7.15
CA GLU A 98 7.55 -11.32 -7.07
C GLU A 98 6.55 -12.04 -6.15
N ASP A 99 6.32 -11.51 -4.94
CA ASP A 99 5.32 -12.03 -4.01
C ASP A 99 3.90 -11.98 -4.60
N TYR A 100 3.54 -10.86 -5.27
CA TYR A 100 2.25 -10.76 -5.95
C TYR A 100 2.07 -11.85 -7.02
N THR A 101 3.08 -12.06 -7.85
CA THR A 101 3.02 -13.08 -8.92
C THR A 101 2.94 -14.48 -8.32
N PHE A 102 3.70 -14.76 -7.25
CA PHE A 102 3.64 -16.03 -6.55
C PHE A 102 2.23 -16.31 -5.99
N ARG A 103 1.64 -15.34 -5.28
CA ARG A 103 0.28 -15.47 -4.72
C ARG A 103 -0.76 -15.73 -5.80
N ILE A 104 -0.69 -15.03 -6.93
CA ILE A 104 -1.62 -15.24 -8.07
C ILE A 104 -1.50 -16.66 -8.62
N ASN A 105 -0.28 -17.18 -8.77
CA ASN A 105 -0.08 -18.54 -9.27
C ASN A 105 -0.65 -19.59 -8.30
N VAL A 106 -0.43 -19.43 -6.99
CA VAL A 106 -1.05 -20.30 -5.97
C VAL A 106 -2.57 -20.22 -6.05
N ILE A 107 -3.11 -19.01 -6.22
CA ILE A 107 -4.55 -18.79 -6.34
C ILE A 107 -5.16 -19.53 -7.54
N LEU A 108 -4.48 -19.44 -8.67
CA LEU A 108 -4.88 -20.09 -9.91
C LEU A 108 -4.88 -21.61 -9.78
N ILE A 109 -3.82 -22.19 -9.22
CA ILE A 109 -3.70 -23.65 -9.05
C ILE A 109 -4.82 -24.20 -8.16
N TYR A 110 -5.09 -23.58 -7.00
CA TYR A 110 -6.16 -24.09 -6.12
C TYR A 110 -7.54 -23.92 -6.75
N THR A 111 -7.78 -22.81 -7.45
CA THR A 111 -9.09 -22.51 -8.04
C THR A 111 -9.41 -23.50 -9.14
N ILE A 112 -8.44 -23.81 -10.00
CA ILE A 112 -8.59 -24.84 -11.04
C ILE A 112 -8.79 -26.21 -10.39
N GLY A 113 -7.98 -26.56 -9.38
CA GLY A 113 -8.08 -27.85 -8.69
C GLY A 113 -9.44 -28.09 -8.04
N TYR A 114 -9.98 -27.08 -7.35
CA TYR A 114 -11.32 -27.18 -6.75
C TYR A 114 -12.43 -27.21 -7.78
N SER A 115 -12.30 -26.48 -8.89
CA SER A 115 -13.28 -26.52 -9.98
C SER A 115 -13.38 -27.93 -10.58
N VAL A 116 -12.24 -28.56 -10.87
CA VAL A 116 -12.19 -29.94 -11.40
C VAL A 116 -12.77 -30.93 -10.39
N SER A 117 -12.39 -30.81 -9.11
CA SER A 117 -12.88 -31.69 -8.05
C SER A 117 -14.39 -31.58 -7.87
N LEU A 118 -14.92 -30.36 -7.90
CA LEU A 118 -16.35 -30.08 -7.80
C LEU A 118 -17.11 -30.71 -8.98
N LEU A 119 -16.61 -30.56 -10.21
CA LEU A 119 -17.21 -31.19 -11.39
C LEU A 119 -17.23 -32.72 -11.29
N ALA A 120 -16.14 -33.34 -10.83
CA ALA A 120 -16.07 -34.77 -10.61
C ALA A 120 -17.06 -35.25 -9.54
N LEU A 121 -17.21 -34.50 -8.43
CA LEU A 121 -18.19 -34.78 -7.39
C LEU A 121 -19.63 -34.68 -7.90
N LEU A 122 -19.95 -33.64 -8.67
CA LEU A 122 -21.28 -33.49 -9.27
C LEU A 122 -21.61 -34.63 -10.25
N ALA A 123 -20.64 -35.05 -11.05
CA ALA A 123 -20.81 -36.20 -11.94
C ALA A 123 -21.05 -37.51 -11.15
N SER A 124 -20.31 -37.72 -10.06
CA SER A 124 -20.52 -38.88 -9.17
C SER A 124 -21.92 -38.88 -8.55
N LEU A 125 -22.37 -37.75 -8.01
CA LEU A 125 -23.71 -37.60 -7.45
C LEU A 125 -24.81 -37.83 -8.49
N PHE A 126 -24.60 -37.37 -9.72
CA PHE A 126 -25.54 -37.60 -10.81
C PHE A 126 -25.67 -39.09 -11.14
N ILE A 127 -24.55 -39.82 -11.21
CA ILE A 127 -24.54 -41.28 -11.42
C ILE A 127 -25.24 -42.01 -10.27
N LEU A 128 -24.97 -41.60 -9.02
CA LEU A 128 -25.64 -42.18 -7.85
C LEU A 128 -27.16 -41.94 -7.88
N HIS A 129 -27.60 -40.75 -8.28
CA HIS A 129 -29.02 -40.42 -8.34
C HIS A 129 -29.77 -41.22 -9.41
N ILE A 130 -29.19 -41.39 -10.61
CA ILE A 130 -29.82 -42.20 -11.67
C ILE A 130 -29.82 -43.70 -11.36
N SER A 131 -28.94 -44.16 -10.48
CA SER A 131 -28.83 -45.57 -10.09
C SER A 131 -29.56 -45.92 -8.78
N SER A 132 -30.06 -44.93 -8.03
CA SER A 132 -30.96 -45.17 -6.89
C SER A 132 -32.42 -45.28 -7.38
N PRO A 133 -33.10 -46.43 -7.20
CA PRO A 133 -34.48 -46.64 -7.65
C PRO A 133 -35.52 -45.85 -6.85
#